data_AF-A0A970JKM9-F1
#
_entry.id   AF-A0A970JKM9-F1
#
_cell.length_a   1.000
_cell.length_b   1.000
_cell.length_c   1.000
_cell.angle_alpha   90.00
_cell.angle_beta   90.00
_cell.angle_gamma   90.00
#
_symmetry.space_group_name_H-M   'P 1'
#
loop_
_entity.id
_entity.type
_entity.pdbx_description
1 polymer ?
#
loop_
_entity_poly.entity_id
_entity_poly.type
_entity_poly.pdbx_seq_one_letter_code
_entity_poly.pdbx_strand_id
1 'polypeptide(L)'
;MRKPLEDGNRSDRFDRLKDSIADYIQLKDKILTGIEDEERMEAQKKKIMDRLGATEEQWNDYKWQLANRFTDINHFADLIGVPAEAKEAIERVGKIYRYAISPYYLSLIDPDDPGCPIRRQAVPSPDELSPEGELDPMDESGWTPAEFVTRRYPDRLIIKVTNVCGMYCRFCQRRRLIGETDNNIPRERLKAAIDYVRENEEIRDVLITGGDAFMLSDATIEWLLDSLRK
;
A
#
# COMPACT_ATOMS: atom_id res chain seq x y z
N MET A 1 34.50 3.13 4.31
CA MET A 1 35.15 3.08 2.99
C MET A 1 34.44 2.05 2.12
N ARG A 2 33.67 2.47 1.11
CA ARG A 2 33.19 1.55 0.07
C ARG A 2 34.41 1.20 -0.81
N LYS A 3 34.67 -0.10 -1.02
CA LYS A 3 35.69 -0.55 -1.99
C LYS A 3 35.42 0.14 -3.34
N PRO A 4 36.45 0.62 -4.05
CA PRO A 4 36.29 1.04 -5.44
C PRO A 4 35.72 -0.14 -6.23
N LEU A 5 34.68 0.10 -7.03
CA LEU A 5 34.25 -0.85 -8.04
C LEU A 5 35.45 -1.09 -8.95
N GLU A 6 35.98 -2.31 -8.95
CA GLU A 6 37.01 -2.73 -9.90
C GLU A 6 36.54 -2.41 -11.32
N ASP A 7 37.47 -1.93 -12.15
CA ASP A 7 37.28 -1.35 -13.48
C ASP A 7 36.69 -2.33 -14.50
N GLY A 8 35.44 -2.73 -14.32
CA GLY A 8 34.60 -3.29 -15.36
C GLY A 8 34.31 -2.18 -16.38
N ASN A 9 34.83 -2.35 -17.60
CA ASN A 9 34.59 -1.48 -18.75
C ASN A 9 33.12 -0.97 -18.74
N ARG A 10 32.88 0.34 -18.88
CA ARG A 10 31.52 0.91 -18.81
C ARG A 10 30.51 0.21 -19.74
N SER A 11 30.97 -0.36 -20.86
CA SER A 11 30.18 -1.25 -21.74
C SER A 11 29.53 -2.40 -20.96
N ASP A 12 30.33 -3.13 -20.18
CA ASP A 12 29.92 -4.31 -19.41
C ASP A 12 28.88 -3.97 -18.32
N ARG A 13 28.84 -2.74 -17.82
CA ARG A 13 27.76 -2.32 -16.90
C ARG A 13 26.41 -2.18 -17.60
N PHE A 14 26.37 -1.55 -18.78
CA PHE A 14 25.12 -1.35 -19.51
C PHE A 14 24.59 -2.66 -20.09
N ASP A 15 25.49 -3.54 -20.52
CA ASP A 15 25.11 -4.87 -21.01
C ASP A 15 24.52 -5.71 -19.87
N ARG A 16 25.14 -5.72 -18.68
CA ARG A 16 24.55 -6.34 -17.48
C ARG A 16 23.18 -5.77 -17.11
N LEU A 17 22.96 -4.47 -17.24
CA LEU A 17 21.66 -3.86 -16.99
C LEU A 17 20.60 -4.32 -18.00
N LYS A 18 20.96 -4.39 -19.29
CA LYS A 18 20.05 -4.94 -20.32
C LYS A 18 19.73 -6.41 -20.05
N ASP A 19 20.73 -7.21 -19.70
CA ASP A 19 20.56 -8.64 -19.43
C ASP A 19 19.72 -8.88 -18.17
N SER A 20 19.80 -7.98 -17.19
CA SER A 20 19.04 -8.08 -15.93
C SER A 20 17.51 -8.00 -16.08
N ILE A 21 17.02 -7.59 -17.26
CA ILE A 21 15.59 -7.51 -17.58
C ILE A 21 15.19 -8.44 -18.74
N ALA A 22 16.05 -9.40 -19.12
CA ALA A 22 15.79 -10.26 -20.27
C ALA A 22 14.48 -11.06 -20.13
N ASP A 23 14.14 -11.47 -18.91
CA ASP A 23 12.87 -12.09 -18.55
C ASP A 23 11.68 -11.14 -18.79
N TYR A 24 11.77 -9.88 -18.34
CA TYR A 24 10.76 -8.86 -18.60
C TYR A 24 10.60 -8.62 -20.11
N ILE A 25 11.69 -8.54 -20.88
CA ILE A 25 11.60 -8.34 -22.34
C ILE A 25 10.85 -9.49 -23.02
N GLN A 26 10.99 -10.72 -22.53
CA GLN A 26 10.26 -11.88 -23.06
C GLN A 26 8.78 -11.89 -22.67
N LEU A 27 8.42 -11.26 -21.53
CA LEU A 27 7.09 -11.31 -20.95
C LEU A 27 6.26 -10.04 -21.17
N LYS A 28 6.88 -8.89 -21.44
CA LYS A 28 6.24 -7.57 -21.40
C LYS A 28 4.95 -7.47 -22.23
N ASP A 29 4.90 -8.12 -23.39
CA ASP A 29 3.74 -8.07 -24.30
C ASP A 29 2.60 -9.00 -23.84
N LYS A 30 2.85 -9.86 -22.84
CA LYS A 30 1.86 -10.70 -22.17
C LYS A 30 1.36 -10.09 -20.86
N ILE A 31 2.04 -9.05 -20.35
CA ILE A 31 1.63 -8.36 -19.12
C ILE A 31 0.58 -7.33 -19.50
N LEU A 32 -0.68 -7.66 -19.22
CA LEU A 32 -1.80 -6.76 -19.50
C LEU A 32 -1.74 -5.53 -18.57
N THR A 33 -2.01 -4.35 -19.12
CA THR A 33 -1.92 -3.06 -18.42
C THR A 33 -3.25 -2.56 -17.87
N GLY A 34 -4.26 -3.45 -17.84
CA GLY A 34 -5.65 -3.15 -17.49
C GLY A 34 -6.47 -2.68 -18.69
N ILE A 35 -5.88 -1.97 -19.67
CA ILE A 35 -6.60 -1.57 -20.89
C ILE A 35 -6.97 -2.80 -21.72
N GLU A 36 -6.03 -3.73 -21.89
CA GLU A 36 -6.26 -4.98 -22.61
C GLU A 36 -7.16 -5.97 -21.84
N ASP A 37 -7.38 -5.70 -20.56
CA ASP A 37 -8.06 -6.58 -19.61
C ASP A 37 -9.40 -6.00 -19.12
N GLU A 38 -9.86 -4.93 -19.76
CA GLU A 38 -11.04 -4.15 -19.37
C GLU A 38 -12.29 -5.02 -19.32
N GLU A 39 -12.51 -5.89 -20.31
CA GLU A 39 -13.67 -6.78 -20.36
C GLU A 39 -13.73 -7.73 -19.14
N ARG A 40 -12.58 -8.29 -18.74
CA ARG A 40 -12.50 -9.15 -17.54
C ARG A 40 -12.78 -8.35 -16.28
N MET A 41 -12.17 -7.18 -16.15
CA MET A 41 -12.35 -6.32 -14.99
C MET A 41 -13.80 -5.83 -14.84
N GLU A 42 -14.46 -5.46 -15.94
CA GLU A 42 -15.87 -5.08 -15.94
C GLU A 42 -16.78 -6.28 -15.60
N ALA A 43 -16.46 -7.48 -16.11
CA ALA A 43 -17.18 -8.70 -15.73
C ALA A 43 -17.03 -9.01 -14.23
N GLN A 44 -15.82 -8.84 -13.66
CA GLN A 44 -15.56 -9.01 -12.23
C GLN A 44 -16.26 -7.94 -11.38
N LYS A 45 -16.18 -6.67 -11.80
CA LYS A 45 -16.91 -5.55 -11.19
C LYS A 45 -18.40 -5.87 -11.10
N LYS A 46 -19.03 -6.32 -12.18
CA LYS A 46 -20.45 -6.68 -12.19
C LYS A 46 -20.78 -7.75 -11.15
N LYS A 47 -20.00 -8.83 -11.07
CA LYS A 47 -20.19 -9.89 -10.05
C LYS A 47 -20.10 -9.35 -8.63
N ILE A 48 -19.14 -8.45 -8.37
CA ILE A 48 -18.93 -7.84 -7.04
C ILE A 48 -20.08 -6.89 -6.71
N MET A 49 -20.52 -6.07 -7.66
CA MET A 49 -21.68 -5.19 -7.50
C MET A 49 -22.96 -5.98 -7.22
N ASP A 50 -23.20 -7.07 -7.96
CA ASP A 50 -24.34 -7.96 -7.75
C ASP A 50 -24.30 -8.58 -6.34
N ARG A 51 -23.11 -8.99 -5.86
CA ARG A 51 -22.91 -9.54 -4.50
C ARG A 51 -23.20 -8.52 -3.40
N LEU A 52 -22.83 -7.25 -3.62
CA LEU A 52 -22.99 -6.17 -2.65
C LEU A 52 -24.32 -5.41 -2.80
N GLY A 53 -25.10 -5.70 -3.85
CA GLY A 53 -26.31 -4.94 -4.19
C GLY A 53 -26.01 -3.48 -4.55
N ALA A 54 -24.88 -3.24 -5.22
CA ALA A 54 -24.35 -1.90 -5.48
C ALA A 54 -24.85 -1.30 -6.81
N THR A 55 -25.00 0.03 -6.84
CA THR A 55 -25.22 0.80 -8.08
C THR A 55 -23.91 1.31 -8.68
N GLU A 56 -23.92 1.70 -9.96
CA GLU A 56 -22.76 2.35 -10.59
C GLU A 56 -22.36 3.66 -9.88
N GLU A 57 -23.33 4.40 -9.35
CA GLU A 57 -23.04 5.61 -8.57
C GLU A 57 -22.26 5.26 -7.28
N GLN A 58 -22.68 4.21 -6.57
CA GLN A 58 -21.96 3.71 -5.40
C GLN A 58 -20.57 3.18 -5.76
N TRP A 59 -20.43 2.48 -6.88
CA TRP A 59 -19.13 2.00 -7.34
C TRP A 59 -18.13 3.14 -7.55
N ASN A 60 -18.60 4.27 -8.09
CA ASN A 60 -17.80 5.47 -8.34
C ASN A 60 -17.59 6.35 -7.09
N ASP A 61 -18.20 6.03 -5.95
CA ASP A 61 -17.97 6.70 -4.67
C ASP A 61 -16.87 6.00 -3.87
N TYR A 62 -15.73 6.67 -3.69
CA TYR A 62 -14.62 6.13 -2.89
C TYR A 62 -15.02 5.86 -1.44
N LYS A 63 -15.96 6.60 -0.86
CA LYS A 63 -16.42 6.37 0.52
C LYS A 63 -17.18 5.05 0.62
N TRP A 64 -18.01 4.76 -0.38
CA TRP A 64 -18.66 3.46 -0.50
C TRP A 64 -17.63 2.34 -0.68
N GLN A 65 -16.61 2.53 -1.51
CA GLN A 65 -15.50 1.57 -1.68
C GLN A 65 -14.79 1.28 -0.35
N LEU A 66 -14.53 2.31 0.46
CA LEU A 66 -13.89 2.16 1.78
C LEU A 66 -14.78 1.46 2.82
N ALA A 67 -16.08 1.77 2.81
CA ALA A 67 -17.06 1.18 3.71
C ALA A 67 -17.34 -0.30 3.40
N ASN A 68 -17.18 -0.72 2.15
CA ASN A 68 -17.43 -2.08 1.68
C ASN A 68 -16.15 -2.87 1.42
N ARG A 69 -15.04 -2.52 2.09
CA ARG A 69 -13.81 -3.30 1.99
C ARG A 69 -14.03 -4.72 2.51
N PHE A 70 -13.53 -5.69 1.77
CA PHE A 70 -13.50 -7.08 2.16
C PHE A 70 -12.40 -7.35 3.17
N THR A 71 -12.78 -7.85 4.34
CA THR A 71 -11.89 -8.14 5.48
C THR A 71 -11.94 -9.60 5.96
N ASP A 72 -12.82 -10.42 5.36
CA ASP A 72 -13.00 -11.83 5.67
C ASP A 72 -13.01 -12.64 4.36
N ILE A 73 -12.06 -13.55 4.22
CA ILE A 73 -11.85 -14.37 3.02
C ILE A 73 -13.08 -15.22 2.68
N ASN A 74 -13.90 -15.58 3.67
CA ASN A 74 -15.12 -16.36 3.45
C ASN A 74 -16.14 -15.64 2.58
N HIS A 75 -16.14 -14.31 2.59
CA HIS A 75 -17.12 -13.51 1.86
C HIS A 75 -16.78 -13.33 0.37
N PHE A 76 -15.54 -13.57 -0.04
CA PHE A 76 -15.08 -13.23 -1.39
C PHE A 76 -14.14 -14.24 -2.05
N ALA A 77 -13.74 -15.34 -1.38
CA ALA A 77 -12.84 -16.33 -1.95
C ALA A 77 -13.32 -16.88 -3.31
N ASP A 78 -14.62 -17.08 -3.47
CA ASP A 78 -15.24 -17.55 -4.71
C ASP A 78 -15.13 -16.53 -5.85
N LEU A 79 -15.12 -15.23 -5.53
CA LEU A 79 -14.99 -14.15 -6.51
C LEU A 79 -13.60 -14.07 -7.13
N ILE A 80 -12.57 -14.61 -6.45
CA ILE A 80 -11.15 -14.48 -6.84
C ILE A 80 -10.44 -15.83 -7.01
N GLY A 81 -11.20 -16.92 -7.19
CA GLY A 81 -10.66 -18.24 -7.47
C GLY A 81 -9.77 -18.80 -6.35
N VAL A 82 -10.07 -18.47 -5.09
CA VAL A 82 -9.37 -19.05 -3.93
C VAL A 82 -10.04 -20.37 -3.56
N PRO A 83 -9.31 -21.50 -3.61
CA PRO A 83 -9.89 -22.80 -3.32
C PRO A 83 -10.18 -22.96 -1.82
N ALA A 84 -11.12 -23.85 -1.47
CA ALA A 84 -11.63 -23.97 -0.10
C ALA A 84 -10.54 -24.32 0.92
N GLU A 85 -9.61 -25.18 0.53
CA GLU A 85 -8.47 -25.62 1.33
C GLU A 85 -7.47 -24.50 1.66
N ALA A 86 -7.44 -23.42 0.86
CA ALA A 86 -6.55 -22.28 1.09
C ALA A 86 -7.15 -21.27 2.09
N LYS A 87 -8.47 -21.26 2.29
CA LYS A 87 -9.16 -20.27 3.12
C LYS A 87 -8.66 -20.27 4.56
N GLU A 88 -8.54 -21.44 5.18
CA GLU A 88 -8.13 -21.57 6.58
C GLU A 88 -6.74 -20.95 6.80
N ALA A 89 -5.83 -21.13 5.85
CA ALA A 89 -4.48 -20.57 5.95
C ALA A 89 -4.50 -19.04 5.85
N ILE A 90 -5.32 -18.49 4.96
CA ILE A 90 -5.54 -17.04 4.80
C ILE A 90 -6.17 -16.45 6.08
N GLU A 91 -7.16 -17.12 6.66
CA GLU A 91 -7.81 -16.69 7.91
C GLU A 91 -6.83 -16.63 9.08
N ARG A 92 -5.96 -17.65 9.24
CA ARG A 92 -4.94 -17.66 10.30
C ARG A 92 -4.05 -16.43 10.23
N VAL A 93 -3.63 -16.06 9.02
CA VAL A 93 -2.82 -14.85 8.80
C VAL A 93 -3.66 -13.59 9.07
N GLY A 94 -4.92 -13.56 8.64
CA GLY A 94 -5.84 -12.43 8.84
C GLY A 94 -6.11 -12.10 10.32
N LYS A 95 -6.09 -13.10 11.21
CA LYS A 95 -6.24 -12.93 12.66
C LYS A 95 -5.05 -12.21 13.32
N ILE A 96 -3.86 -12.38 12.77
CA ILE A 96 -2.63 -11.75 13.29
C ILE A 96 -2.41 -10.42 12.58
N TYR A 97 -2.69 -10.38 11.29
CA TYR A 97 -2.39 -9.25 10.45
C TYR A 97 -3.59 -8.85 9.62
N ARG A 98 -4.22 -7.78 10.10
CA ARG A 98 -5.34 -7.09 9.47
C ARG A 98 -5.10 -6.89 7.97
N TYR A 99 -6.14 -7.15 7.18
CA TYR A 99 -6.20 -6.83 5.76
C TYR A 99 -7.58 -6.27 5.43
N ALA A 100 -7.65 -5.51 4.34
CA ALA A 100 -8.86 -4.92 3.82
C ALA A 100 -8.62 -4.68 2.33
N ILE A 101 -9.56 -5.10 1.48
CA ILE A 101 -9.46 -4.98 0.03
C ILE A 101 -10.71 -4.25 -0.46
N SER A 102 -10.58 -3.10 -1.13
CA SER A 102 -11.76 -2.41 -1.68
C SER A 102 -12.41 -3.22 -2.80
N PRO A 103 -13.72 -3.07 -3.02
CA PRO A 103 -14.42 -3.71 -4.14
C PRO A 103 -13.73 -3.48 -5.49
N TYR A 104 -13.27 -2.25 -5.76
CA TYR A 104 -12.50 -1.91 -6.95
C TYR A 104 -11.19 -2.72 -7.03
N TYR A 105 -10.39 -2.75 -5.96
CA TYR A 105 -9.11 -3.48 -6.02
C TYR A 105 -9.32 -4.99 -6.16
N LEU A 106 -10.42 -5.52 -5.61
CA LEU A 106 -10.82 -6.91 -5.77
C LEU A 106 -11.20 -7.23 -7.23
N SER A 107 -11.84 -6.32 -7.96
CA SER A 107 -12.23 -6.56 -9.36
C SER A 107 -11.03 -6.66 -10.31
N LEU A 108 -9.89 -6.10 -9.92
CA LEU A 108 -8.64 -6.20 -10.67
C LEU A 108 -8.02 -7.59 -10.60
N ILE A 109 -8.38 -8.42 -9.61
CA ILE A 109 -7.84 -9.77 -9.45
C ILE A 109 -8.38 -10.68 -10.54
N ASP A 110 -7.47 -11.33 -11.26
CA ASP A 110 -7.81 -12.41 -12.18
C ASP A 110 -8.12 -13.69 -11.38
N PRO A 111 -9.38 -14.17 -11.37
CA PRO A 111 -9.76 -15.38 -10.65
C PRO A 111 -9.19 -16.65 -11.29
N ASP A 112 -8.85 -16.62 -12.58
CA ASP A 112 -8.41 -17.80 -13.33
C ASP A 112 -6.88 -17.96 -13.32
N ASP A 113 -6.14 -16.96 -12.81
CA ASP A 113 -4.69 -17.00 -12.63
C ASP A 113 -4.29 -17.26 -11.16
N PRO A 114 -3.83 -18.48 -10.81
CA PRO A 114 -3.30 -18.77 -9.49
C PRO A 114 -2.13 -17.87 -9.07
N GLY A 115 -1.36 -17.38 -10.06
CA GLY A 115 -0.22 -16.50 -9.90
C GLY A 115 -0.55 -15.01 -9.89
N CYS A 116 -1.84 -14.64 -9.91
CA CYS A 116 -2.29 -13.27 -10.14
C CYS A 116 -1.51 -12.26 -9.27
N PRO A 117 -0.76 -11.32 -9.89
CA PRO A 117 0.12 -10.42 -9.14
C PRO A 117 -0.67 -9.45 -8.26
N ILE A 118 -1.89 -9.08 -8.64
CA ILE A 118 -2.77 -8.23 -7.82
C ILE A 118 -3.25 -9.00 -6.59
N ARG A 119 -3.59 -10.29 -6.74
CA ARG A 119 -4.01 -11.14 -5.63
C ARG A 119 -2.91 -11.27 -4.58
N ARG A 120 -1.67 -11.51 -5.01
CA ARG A 120 -0.50 -11.61 -4.12
C ARG A 120 -0.24 -10.34 -3.31
N GLN A 121 -0.65 -9.19 -3.83
CA GLN A 121 -0.48 -7.90 -3.17
C GLN A 121 -1.59 -7.59 -2.14
N ALA A 122 -2.76 -8.20 -2.28
CA ALA A 122 -3.95 -7.89 -1.48
C ALA A 122 -4.37 -9.00 -0.50
N VAL A 123 -4.27 -10.26 -0.91
CA VAL A 123 -4.75 -11.42 -0.15
C VAL A 123 -3.63 -12.00 0.71
N PRO A 124 -3.87 -12.28 2.01
CA PRO A 124 -2.87 -12.88 2.88
C PRO A 124 -2.26 -14.19 2.35
N SER A 125 -0.97 -14.40 2.57
CA SER A 125 -0.26 -15.66 2.32
C SER A 125 0.20 -16.30 3.64
N PRO A 126 0.22 -17.65 3.75
CA PRO A 126 0.80 -18.35 4.90
C PRO A 126 2.25 -18.00 5.18
N ASP A 127 3.02 -17.64 4.14
CA ASP A 127 4.45 -17.27 4.25
C ASP A 127 4.67 -16.05 5.16
N GLU A 128 3.63 -15.23 5.34
CA GLU A 128 3.68 -14.04 6.19
C GLU A 128 3.77 -14.37 7.69
N LEU A 129 3.53 -15.62 8.08
CA LEU A 129 3.72 -16.09 9.46
C LEU A 129 5.17 -16.51 9.75
N SER A 130 6.07 -16.38 8.77
CA SER A 130 7.49 -16.56 9.01
C SER A 130 7.95 -15.63 10.15
N PRO A 131 8.68 -16.15 11.15
CA PRO A 131 9.22 -15.33 12.24
C PRO A 131 10.45 -14.52 11.81
N GLU A 132 10.90 -14.65 10.55
CA GLU A 132 12.05 -13.94 10.03
C GLU A 132 11.77 -12.45 9.78
N GLY A 133 12.83 -11.64 9.85
CA GLY A 133 12.77 -10.20 9.60
C GLY A 133 12.62 -9.38 10.88
N GLU A 134 12.36 -8.09 10.69
CA GLU A 134 12.21 -7.11 11.76
C GLU A 134 10.91 -6.32 11.57
N LEU A 135 10.25 -5.93 12.66
CA LEU A 135 9.02 -5.13 12.60
C LEU A 135 9.27 -3.70 12.10
N ASP A 136 10.44 -3.15 12.39
CA ASP A 136 10.86 -1.81 11.95
C ASP A 136 12.20 -1.86 11.20
N PRO A 137 12.26 -2.46 10.00
CA PRO A 137 13.50 -2.65 9.26
C PRO A 137 14.13 -1.33 8.79
N MET A 138 13.39 -0.22 8.90
CA MET A 138 13.83 1.12 8.53
C MET A 138 14.21 1.98 9.75
N ASP A 139 14.10 1.42 10.96
CA ASP A 139 14.32 2.08 12.24
C ASP A 139 13.55 3.41 12.36
N GLU A 140 12.33 3.50 11.83
CA GLU A 140 11.57 4.74 11.89
C GLU A 140 11.35 5.22 13.34
N SER A 141 11.21 4.29 14.29
CA SER A 141 11.13 4.62 15.71
C SER A 141 12.38 5.33 16.25
N GLY A 142 13.58 4.92 15.82
CA GLY A 142 14.84 5.55 16.23
C GLY A 142 15.02 6.96 15.65
N TRP A 143 14.41 7.24 14.50
CA TRP A 143 14.49 8.53 13.80
C TRP A 143 13.27 9.43 14.03
N THR A 144 12.63 9.36 15.20
CA THR A 144 11.41 10.11 15.53
C THR A 144 11.69 11.24 16.55
N PRO A 145 12.06 12.46 16.10
CA PRO A 145 12.39 13.58 16.99
C PRO A 145 11.15 14.27 17.60
N ALA A 146 9.98 14.09 17.01
CA ALA A 146 8.70 14.64 17.44
C ALA A 146 7.58 13.66 17.07
N GLU A 147 6.41 13.83 17.68
CA GLU A 147 5.28 12.94 17.42
C GLU A 147 4.90 12.93 15.93
N PHE A 148 4.70 11.73 15.37
CA PHE A 148 4.40 11.48 13.95
C PHE A 148 5.50 11.86 12.94
N VAL A 149 6.56 12.53 13.37
CA VAL A 149 7.67 12.93 12.51
C VAL A 149 8.69 11.80 12.45
N THR A 150 9.12 11.42 11.24
CA THR A 150 10.35 10.64 11.09
C THR A 150 11.32 11.42 10.22
N ARG A 151 12.49 11.73 10.79
CA ARG A 151 13.55 12.53 10.16
C ARG A 151 14.84 11.73 10.10
N ARG A 152 15.04 11.04 8.97
CA ARG A 152 16.27 10.28 8.68
C ARG A 152 17.32 11.12 7.96
N TYR A 153 16.90 12.21 7.33
CA TYR A 153 17.74 13.04 6.48
C TYR A 153 17.90 14.46 7.04
N PRO A 154 18.98 15.17 6.68
CA PRO A 154 19.23 16.51 7.21
C PRO A 154 18.17 17.55 6.86
N ASP A 155 17.61 17.49 5.65
CA ASP A 155 16.83 18.60 5.07
C ASP A 155 15.38 18.19 4.70
N ARG A 156 14.97 16.98 5.10
CA ARG A 156 13.65 16.44 4.78
C ARG A 156 13.17 15.40 5.78
N LEU A 157 11.85 15.34 5.94
CA LEU A 157 11.19 14.44 6.88
C LEU A 157 9.86 13.93 6.34
N ILE A 158 9.28 12.97 7.04
CA ILE A 158 7.92 12.50 6.79
C ILE A 158 7.03 12.82 8.00
N ILE A 159 5.74 13.08 7.75
CA ILE A 159 4.71 13.22 8.79
C ILE A 159 3.67 12.12 8.58
N LYS A 160 3.46 11.27 9.59
CA LYS A 160 2.48 10.17 9.57
C LYS A 160 1.11 10.66 10.06
N VAL A 161 0.20 10.97 9.13
CA VAL A 161 -1.08 11.65 9.42
C VAL A 161 -2.28 10.72 9.57
N THR A 162 -2.14 9.46 9.21
CA THR A 162 -3.19 8.43 9.32
C THR A 162 -2.57 7.04 9.31
N ASN A 163 -3.28 6.03 9.80
CA ASN A 163 -2.97 4.61 9.54
C ASN A 163 -3.92 3.95 8.53
N VAL A 164 -4.86 4.72 7.96
CA VAL A 164 -5.89 4.24 7.04
C VAL A 164 -5.32 4.12 5.62
N CYS A 165 -5.68 3.04 4.93
CA CYS A 165 -5.42 2.85 3.50
C CYS A 165 -6.67 2.31 2.80
N GLY A 166 -6.82 2.59 1.50
CA GLY A 166 -7.89 1.99 0.68
C GLY A 166 -7.77 0.47 0.54
N MET A 167 -6.54 -0.04 0.59
CA MET A 167 -6.21 -1.46 0.67
C MET A 167 -4.94 -1.63 1.52
N TYR A 168 -4.87 -2.70 2.31
CA TYR A 168 -3.67 -3.01 3.09
C TYR A 168 -2.74 -3.96 2.35
N CYS A 169 -1.73 -3.40 1.69
CA CYS A 169 -0.76 -4.15 0.90
C CYS A 169 -0.06 -5.21 1.78
N ARG A 170 0.04 -6.44 1.28
CA ARG A 170 0.72 -7.55 1.98
C ARG A 170 2.23 -7.36 2.13
N PHE A 171 2.79 -6.44 1.35
CA PHE A 171 4.20 -6.03 1.39
C PHE A 171 4.41 -4.68 2.10
N CYS A 172 3.43 -4.20 2.89
CA CYS A 172 3.53 -2.90 3.57
C CYS A 172 4.67 -2.87 4.60
N GLN A 173 5.68 -2.01 4.41
CA GLN A 173 6.79 -1.81 5.35
C GLN A 173 6.34 -1.25 6.72
N ARG A 174 5.15 -0.62 6.76
CA ARG A 174 4.55 -0.06 7.97
C ARG A 174 3.43 -0.94 8.52
N ARG A 175 3.44 -2.23 8.21
CA ARG A 175 2.44 -3.19 8.72
C ARG A 175 2.20 -3.08 10.23
N ARG A 176 3.27 -2.90 11.02
CA ARG A 176 3.18 -2.70 12.49
C ARG A 176 2.38 -1.46 12.92
N LEU A 177 2.26 -0.45 12.04
CA LEU A 177 1.59 0.82 12.30
C LEU A 177 0.14 0.85 11.81
N ILE A 178 -0.29 -0.15 11.02
CA ILE A 178 -1.70 -0.26 10.57
C ILE A 178 -2.62 -0.44 11.78
N GLY A 179 -2.18 -1.21 12.79
CA GLY A 179 -2.95 -1.48 14.00
C GLY A 179 -4.26 -2.23 13.74
N GLU A 180 -5.14 -2.23 14.73
CA GLU A 180 -6.43 -2.93 14.68
C GLU A 180 -7.58 -2.03 14.23
N THR A 181 -7.45 -0.72 14.44
CA THR A 181 -8.51 0.27 14.20
C THR A 181 -8.04 1.39 13.27
N ASP A 182 -8.97 1.88 12.46
CA ASP A 182 -8.73 3.00 11.53
C ASP A 182 -8.79 4.33 12.26
N ASN A 183 -7.70 5.09 12.20
CA ASN A 183 -7.55 6.35 12.89
C ASN A 183 -6.81 7.36 12.01
N ASN A 184 -7.48 8.47 11.74
CA ASN A 184 -6.84 9.69 11.27
C ASN A 184 -6.31 10.46 12.48
N ILE A 185 -5.08 10.99 12.39
CA ILE A 185 -4.50 11.75 13.49
C ILE A 185 -5.23 13.10 13.62
N PRO A 186 -5.74 13.47 14.82
CA PRO A 186 -6.40 14.76 15.03
C PRO A 186 -5.48 15.94 14.74
N ARG A 187 -6.04 17.04 14.23
CA ARG A 187 -5.29 18.26 13.87
C ARG A 187 -4.48 18.81 15.04
N GLU A 188 -5.05 18.73 16.24
CA GLU A 188 -4.44 19.21 17.48
C GLU A 188 -3.12 18.51 17.77
N ARG A 189 -3.03 17.21 17.46
CA ARG A 189 -1.81 16.43 17.64
C ARG A 189 -0.82 16.64 16.48
N LEU A 190 -1.32 16.87 15.27
CA LEU A 190 -0.47 17.21 14.12
C LEU A 190 0.22 18.57 14.24
N LYS A 191 -0.28 19.48 15.08
CA LYS A 191 0.39 20.77 15.36
C LYS A 191 1.82 20.58 15.83
N ALA A 192 2.10 19.59 16.69
CA ALA A 192 3.46 19.33 17.15
C ALA A 192 4.42 18.97 16.01
N ALA A 193 3.96 18.20 15.01
CA ALA A 193 4.75 17.88 13.83
C ALA A 193 4.99 19.11 12.93
N ILE A 194 3.97 19.97 12.80
CA ILE A 194 4.07 21.21 12.01
C ILE A 194 5.01 22.21 12.69
N ASP A 195 4.91 22.37 14.01
CA ASP A 195 5.76 23.26 14.78
C ASP A 195 7.22 22.78 14.74
N TYR A 196 7.45 21.46 14.81
CA TYR A 196 8.78 20.90 14.56
C TYR A 196 9.34 21.30 13.19
N VAL A 197 8.53 21.28 12.11
CA VAL A 197 8.99 21.76 10.80
C VAL A 197 9.34 23.25 10.85
N ARG A 198 8.51 24.09 11.46
CA ARG A 198 8.73 25.55 11.55
C ARG A 198 9.97 25.93 12.35
N GLU A 199 10.29 25.17 13.39
CA GLU A 199 11.45 25.41 14.25
C GLU A 199 12.77 24.98 13.60
N ASN A 200 12.73 24.27 12.44
CA ASN A 200 13.89 23.72 11.76
C ASN A 200 13.97 24.25 10.30
N GLU A 201 14.53 25.44 10.12
CA GLU A 201 14.59 26.18 8.84
C GLU A 201 15.33 25.42 7.71
N GLU A 202 16.18 24.45 8.04
CA GLU A 202 16.87 23.60 7.07
C GLU A 202 15.95 22.58 6.37
N ILE A 203 14.74 22.35 6.90
CA ILE A 203 13.76 21.45 6.31
C ILE A 203 13.11 22.11 5.09
N ARG A 204 13.40 21.54 3.92
CA ARG A 204 12.88 22.02 2.62
C ARG A 204 11.87 21.06 1.97
N ASP A 205 11.75 19.84 2.47
CA ASP A 205 10.88 18.81 1.91
C ASP A 205 10.18 18.03 3.03
N VAL A 206 8.85 17.99 2.94
CA VAL A 206 7.97 17.35 3.92
C VAL A 206 7.04 16.39 3.17
N LEU A 207 7.21 15.09 3.42
CA LEU A 207 6.33 14.07 2.88
C LEU A 207 5.18 13.78 3.85
N ILE A 208 3.96 14.11 3.46
CA ILE A 208 2.75 13.73 4.19
C ILE A 208 2.41 12.28 3.84
N THR A 209 2.41 11.39 4.82
CA THR A 209 2.26 9.94 4.64
C THR A 209 1.65 9.29 5.88
N GLY A 210 1.87 7.98 6.10
CA GLY A 210 1.34 7.19 7.19
C GLY A 210 0.92 5.84 6.63
N GLY A 211 -0.38 5.59 6.63
CA GLY A 211 -1.04 4.82 5.58
C GLY A 211 -1.07 5.64 4.29
N ASP A 212 -2.26 5.88 3.77
CA ASP A 212 -2.49 6.72 2.59
C ASP A 212 -3.04 8.08 3.00
N ALA A 213 -2.27 9.15 2.74
CA ALA A 213 -2.63 10.51 3.11
C ALA A 213 -3.93 10.98 2.45
N PHE A 214 -4.30 10.43 1.29
CA PHE A 214 -5.56 10.74 0.62
C PHE A 214 -6.79 10.08 1.26
N MET A 215 -6.62 9.33 2.35
CA MET A 215 -7.73 8.89 3.20
C MET A 215 -8.20 9.99 4.17
N LEU A 216 -7.49 11.11 4.24
CA LEU A 216 -7.95 12.30 4.94
C LEU A 216 -9.01 13.06 4.12
N SER A 217 -9.82 13.88 4.79
CA SER A 217 -10.71 14.80 4.10
C SER A 217 -9.93 15.91 3.40
N ASP A 218 -10.46 16.41 2.28
CA ASP A 218 -9.90 17.54 1.52
C ASP A 218 -9.58 18.72 2.43
N ALA A 219 -10.50 19.08 3.32
CA ALA A 219 -10.32 20.18 4.28
C ALA A 219 -9.13 19.96 5.24
N THR A 220 -8.77 18.71 5.54
CA THR A 220 -7.62 18.38 6.41
C THR A 220 -6.33 18.39 5.63
N ILE A 221 -6.33 17.91 4.38
CA ILE A 221 -5.18 18.01 3.49
C ILE A 221 -4.87 19.48 3.20
N GLU A 222 -5.87 20.28 2.84
CA GLU A 222 -5.73 21.73 2.63
C GLU A 222 -5.15 22.41 3.87
N TRP A 223 -5.70 22.13 5.06
CA TRP A 223 -5.17 22.66 6.31
C TRP A 223 -3.70 22.28 6.57
N LEU A 224 -3.31 21.03 6.28
CA LEU A 224 -1.92 20.57 6.43
C LEU A 224 -0.99 21.33 5.48
N LEU A 225 -1.36 21.41 4.20
CA LEU A 225 -0.56 22.08 3.18
C LEU A 225 -0.40 23.58 3.47
N ASP A 226 -1.48 24.26 3.84
CA ASP A 226 -1.46 25.67 4.24
C ASP A 226 -0.63 25.90 5.51
N SER A 227 -0.68 24.97 6.45
CA SER A 227 0.08 25.10 7.71
C SER A 227 1.58 24.91 7.51
N LEU A 228 1.99 24.03 6.60
CA LEU A 228 3.39 23.72 6.29
C LEU A 228 4.04 24.73 5.34
N ARG A 229 3.26 25.56 4.64
CA ARG A 229 3.76 26.64 3.77
C ARG A 229 4.11 27.93 4.53
N LYS A 230 3.79 28.01 5.82
CA LYS A 230 4.05 29.15 6.70
C LYS A 230 5.29 28.89 7.53
#